data_AF-A0A7S2D7P0-F1
#
_entry.id   AF-A0A7S2D7P0-F1
#
_cell.length_a   1.000
_cell.length_b   1.000
_cell.length_c   1.000
_cell.angle_alpha   90.00
_cell.angle_beta   90.00
_cell.angle_gamma   90.00
#
_symmetry.space_group_name_H-M   'P 1'
#
loop_
_entity.id
_entity.type
_entity.pdbx_description
1 polymer ?
#
loop_
_entity_poly.entity_id
_entity_poly.type
_entity_poly.pdbx_seq_one_letter_code
_entity_poly.pdbx_strand_id
1 'polypeptide(L)'
;SRKMVLRRFSAGQVTPQLLAACAYELGPDTLAFDIDTQWDSQMVAHLDAVPADDGRGARVPVSMRNLRFSGPVRVIITHLTSDAPGWGSVLVSLPSPPQISLDVSVLGGEVTRVPFFRGEL
;
A
#
# COMPACT_ATOMS: atom_id res chain seq x y z
N SER A 1 -1.08 21.31 11.24
CA SER A 1 -0.68 20.18 10.37
C SER A 1 -1.61 20.15 9.17
N ARG A 2 -1.08 19.92 7.96
CA ARG A 2 -1.91 19.69 6.78
C ARG A 2 -2.83 18.51 7.04
N LYS A 3 -4.14 18.67 6.81
CA LYS A 3 -5.14 17.66 7.16
C LYS A 3 -5.56 16.91 5.91
N MET A 4 -5.40 15.59 5.92
CA MET A 4 -5.97 14.71 4.89
C MET A 4 -7.00 13.81 5.54
N VAL A 5 -8.18 13.72 4.94
CA VAL A 5 -9.28 12.88 5.45
C VAL A 5 -9.72 11.93 4.37
N LEU A 6 -9.52 10.63 4.59
CA LEU A 6 -10.08 9.58 3.74
C LEU A 6 -11.62 9.61 3.86
N ARG A 7 -12.29 9.79 2.74
CA ARG A 7 -13.76 9.86 2.65
C ARG A 7 -14.38 8.56 2.16
N ARG A 8 -13.68 7.88 1.26
CA ARG A 8 -14.12 6.60 0.69
C ARG A 8 -12.90 5.77 0.36
N PHE A 9 -13.00 4.48 0.61
CA PHE A 9 -12.02 3.49 0.21
C PHE A 9 -12.73 2.22 -0.26
N SER A 10 -12.20 1.62 -1.33
CA SER A 10 -12.55 0.29 -1.80
C SER A 10 -11.30 -0.30 -2.44
N ALA A 11 -10.98 -1.56 -2.13
CA ALA A 11 -9.91 -2.30 -2.81
C ALA A 11 -10.33 -2.83 -4.21
N GLY A 12 -11.64 -2.76 -4.52
CA GLY A 12 -12.21 -3.40 -5.70
C GLY A 12 -12.54 -4.87 -5.46
N GLN A 13 -12.77 -5.62 -6.54
CA GLN A 13 -13.09 -7.06 -6.50
C GLN A 13 -11.96 -7.92 -7.10
N VAL A 14 -10.97 -7.30 -7.75
CA VAL A 14 -9.80 -8.01 -8.27
C VAL A 14 -8.81 -8.19 -7.13
N THR A 15 -8.50 -9.44 -6.81
CA THR A 15 -7.54 -9.79 -5.76
C THR A 15 -6.11 -9.80 -6.29
N PRO A 16 -5.09 -9.65 -5.42
CA PRO A 16 -3.71 -9.92 -5.78
C PRO A 16 -3.55 -11.37 -6.30
N GLN A 17 -2.72 -11.54 -7.31
CA GLN A 17 -2.28 -12.83 -7.83
C GLN A 17 -0.94 -13.20 -7.19
N LEU A 18 -0.87 -14.42 -6.65
CA LEU A 18 0.36 -15.02 -6.15
C LEU A 18 0.91 -15.93 -7.25
N LEU A 19 2.06 -15.58 -7.83
CA LEU A 19 2.58 -16.22 -9.03
C LEU A 19 3.54 -17.37 -8.69
N ALA A 20 4.49 -17.09 -7.81
CA ALA A 20 5.48 -18.04 -7.34
C ALA A 20 5.78 -17.76 -5.86
N ALA A 21 6.24 -18.77 -5.15
CA ALA A 21 6.68 -18.63 -3.76
C ALA A 21 7.96 -19.42 -3.52
N CYS A 22 8.88 -18.83 -2.77
CA CYS A 22 10.11 -19.47 -2.30
C CYS A 22 10.10 -19.50 -0.77
N ALA A 23 10.22 -20.69 -0.17
CA ALA A 23 10.27 -20.86 1.28
C ALA A 23 11.71 -21.16 1.74
N TYR A 24 12.12 -20.59 2.86
CA TYR A 24 13.44 -20.84 3.46
C TYR A 24 13.45 -20.53 4.95
N GLU A 25 14.33 -21.20 5.67
CA GLU A 25 14.51 -21.01 7.11
C GLU A 25 15.39 -19.78 7.38
N LEU A 26 15.01 -18.96 8.37
CA LEU A 26 15.83 -17.85 8.87
C LEU A 26 16.43 -18.14 10.24
N GLY A 27 16.00 -19.23 10.88
CA GLY A 27 16.43 -19.65 12.21
C GLY A 27 15.65 -20.89 12.67
N PRO A 28 15.98 -21.46 13.84
CA PRO A 28 15.42 -22.73 14.30
C PRO A 28 13.91 -22.73 14.52
N ASP A 29 13.30 -21.57 14.76
CA ASP A 29 11.87 -21.37 15.01
C ASP A 29 11.24 -20.34 14.05
N THR A 30 11.89 -20.09 12.90
CA THR A 30 11.51 -19.01 11.99
C THR A 30 11.55 -19.45 10.53
N LEU A 31 10.40 -19.32 9.85
CA LEU A 31 10.23 -19.66 8.44
C LEU A 31 9.85 -18.42 7.64
N ALA A 32 10.44 -18.25 6.47
CA ALA A 32 10.14 -17.16 5.56
C ALA A 32 9.62 -17.67 4.21
N PHE A 33 8.73 -16.88 3.60
CA PHE A 33 8.20 -17.08 2.27
C PHE A 33 8.34 -15.79 1.48
N ASP A 34 9.03 -15.82 0.36
CA ASP A 34 9.03 -14.73 -0.62
C ASP A 34 8.04 -15.08 -1.72
N ILE A 35 7.00 -14.26 -1.88
CA ILE A 35 5.88 -14.52 -2.79
C ILE A 35 5.86 -13.46 -3.88
N ASP A 36 6.10 -13.86 -5.13
CA ASP A 36 5.97 -12.99 -6.28
C ASP A 36 4.50 -12.63 -6.48
N THR A 37 4.19 -11.35 -6.30
CA THR A 37 2.81 -10.85 -6.26
C THR A 37 2.58 -9.82 -7.36
N GLN A 38 1.47 -9.99 -8.08
CA GLN A 38 0.96 -8.98 -9.02
C GLN A 38 -0.45 -8.58 -8.63
N TRP A 39 -0.74 -7.29 -8.67
CA TRP A 39 -2.08 -6.80 -8.40
C TRP A 39 -2.40 -5.59 -9.26
N ASP A 40 -3.22 -5.79 -10.29
CA ASP A 40 -3.88 -4.71 -11.01
C ASP A 40 -5.26 -4.49 -10.38
N SER A 41 -5.30 -3.63 -9.36
CA SER A 41 -6.49 -3.45 -8.55
C SER A 41 -7.53 -2.57 -9.24
N GLN A 42 -8.78 -2.71 -8.81
CA GLN A 42 -9.83 -1.72 -9.05
C GLN A 42 -9.98 -0.78 -7.85
N MET A 43 -8.86 -0.50 -7.16
CA MET A 43 -8.86 0.32 -5.95
C MET A 43 -9.42 1.72 -6.25
N VAL A 44 -10.22 2.25 -5.33
CA VAL A 44 -10.68 3.63 -5.33
C VAL A 44 -10.53 4.20 -3.93
N ALA A 45 -9.80 5.31 -3.80
CA ALA A 45 -9.74 6.12 -2.59
C ALA A 45 -10.07 7.58 -2.92
N HIS A 46 -10.94 8.18 -2.11
CA HIS A 46 -11.25 9.61 -2.18
C HIS A 46 -10.84 10.27 -0.88
N LEU A 47 -10.08 11.36 -0.97
CA LEU A 47 -9.57 12.11 0.17
C LEU A 47 -9.96 13.59 0.05
N ASP A 48 -10.21 14.24 1.17
CA ASP A 48 -10.17 15.70 1.27
C ASP A 48 -8.81 16.11 1.81
N ALA A 49 -8.04 16.86 1.02
CA ALA A 49 -6.80 17.50 1.47
C ALA A 49 -7.07 18.97 1.84
N VAL A 50 -6.56 19.41 2.99
CA VAL A 50 -6.55 20.81 3.42
C VAL A 50 -5.09 21.25 3.47
N PRO A 51 -4.63 22.03 2.48
CA PRO A 51 -3.21 22.35 2.32
C PRO A 51 -2.69 23.40 3.30
N ALA A 52 -3.57 24.16 3.97
CA ALA A 52 -3.17 25.16 4.95
C ALA A 52 -2.81 24.52 6.31
N ASP A 53 -1.69 24.94 6.89
CA ASP A 53 -1.14 24.36 8.13
C ASP A 53 -2.02 24.61 9.37
N ASP A 54 -2.89 25.61 9.30
CA ASP A 54 -3.88 25.99 10.32
C ASP A 54 -5.25 25.30 10.15
N GLY A 55 -5.41 24.47 9.11
CA GLY A 55 -6.65 23.76 8.81
C GLY A 55 -7.78 24.65 8.26
N ARG A 56 -7.51 25.92 7.93
CA ARG A 56 -8.50 26.89 7.42
C ARG A 56 -8.56 26.97 5.90
N GLY A 57 -7.74 26.19 5.20
CA GLY A 57 -7.70 26.14 3.74
C GLY A 57 -8.96 25.51 3.12
N ALA A 58 -9.22 25.84 1.85
CA ALA A 58 -10.25 25.17 1.08
C ALA A 58 -9.97 23.65 0.99
N ARG A 59 -11.02 22.83 1.04
CA ARG A 59 -10.89 21.40 0.84
C ARG A 59 -10.63 21.11 -0.64
N VAL A 60 -9.53 20.42 -0.89
CA VAL A 60 -9.10 19.97 -2.21
C VAL A 60 -9.37 18.46 -2.29
N PRO A 61 -10.36 18.02 -3.07
CA PRO A 61 -10.65 16.61 -3.19
C PRO A 61 -9.63 15.93 -4.11
N VAL A 62 -9.09 14.82 -3.62
CA VAL A 62 -8.10 13.98 -4.28
C VAL A 62 -8.72 12.60 -4.51
N SER A 63 -8.55 12.07 -5.71
CA SER A 63 -8.95 10.71 -6.08
C SER A 63 -7.70 9.92 -6.40
N MET A 64 -7.55 8.74 -5.79
CA MET A 64 -6.51 7.77 -6.10
C MET A 64 -7.19 6.49 -6.59
N ARG A 65 -6.73 5.94 -7.71
CA ARG A 65 -7.36 4.79 -8.36
C ARG A 65 -6.32 3.80 -8.87
N ASN A 66 -6.76 2.57 -9.13
CA ASN A 66 -6.03 1.56 -9.89
C ASN A 66 -4.59 1.36 -9.38
N LEU A 67 -4.46 1.03 -8.09
CA LEU A 67 -3.17 0.60 -7.55
C LEU A 67 -2.70 -0.62 -8.33
N ARG A 68 -1.55 -0.47 -8.99
CA ARG A 68 -0.84 -1.52 -9.70
C ARG A 68 0.42 -1.84 -8.92
N PHE A 69 0.52 -3.07 -8.45
CA PHE A 69 1.67 -3.59 -7.70
C PHE A 69 2.28 -4.77 -8.45
N SER A 70 3.61 -4.80 -8.54
CA SER A 70 4.37 -5.95 -9.03
C SER A 70 5.67 -6.06 -8.25
N GLY A 71 5.86 -7.16 -7.53
CA GLY A 71 7.08 -7.40 -6.77
C GLY A 71 6.92 -8.49 -5.72
N PRO A 72 8.01 -8.85 -5.02
CA PRO A 72 7.95 -9.86 -3.97
C PRO A 72 7.32 -9.29 -2.69
N VAL A 73 6.50 -10.11 -2.04
CA VAL A 73 6.02 -9.89 -0.67
C VAL A 73 6.60 -11.00 0.20
N ARG A 74 7.33 -10.62 1.25
CA ARG A 74 7.92 -11.55 2.20
C ARG A 74 6.99 -11.72 3.40
N VAL A 75 6.68 -12.96 3.74
CA VAL A 75 5.96 -13.36 4.95
C VAL A 75 6.92 -14.16 5.83
N ILE A 76 7.20 -13.69 7.04
CA ILE A 76 8.04 -14.38 8.02
C ILE A 76 7.15 -14.80 9.19
N ILE A 77 7.14 -16.09 9.49
CA ILE A 77 6.49 -16.67 10.66
C ILE A 77 7.58 -16.89 11.71
N THR A 78 7.43 -16.32 12.89
CA THR A 78 8.41 -16.39 13.99
C THR A 78 7.82 -17.11 15.20
N HIS A 79 8.70 -17.62 16.06
CA HIS A 79 8.33 -18.35 17.28
C HIS A 79 7.44 -19.56 16.98
N LEU A 80 7.84 -20.37 16.00
CA LEU A 80 7.17 -21.62 15.68
C LEU A 80 7.15 -22.55 16.90
N THR A 81 5.98 -23.10 17.18
CA THR A 81 5.73 -23.97 18.34
C THR A 81 4.77 -25.10 17.96
N SER A 82 4.76 -26.18 18.75
CA SER A 82 3.81 -27.28 18.60
C SER A 82 2.40 -26.94 19.09
N ASP A 83 2.25 -25.90 19.90
CA ASP A 83 0.98 -25.51 20.49
C ASP A 83 0.19 -24.61 19.55
N ALA A 84 -1.13 -24.81 19.45
CA ALA A 84 -1.97 -23.96 18.61
C ALA A 84 -1.89 -22.47 19.04
N PRO A 85 -1.78 -21.50 18.10
CA PRO A 85 -1.95 -21.64 16.65
C PRO A 85 -0.73 -22.17 15.87
N GLY A 86 0.41 -22.42 16.52
CA GLY A 86 1.62 -22.97 15.92
C GLY A 86 2.73 -21.95 15.65
N TRP A 87 2.48 -20.67 15.93
CA TRP A 87 3.43 -19.57 15.79
C TRP A 87 3.12 -18.42 16.75
N GLY A 88 4.12 -17.59 17.06
CA GLY A 88 3.94 -16.41 17.91
C GLY A 88 3.62 -15.14 17.12
N SER A 89 4.23 -14.92 15.95
CA SER A 89 3.92 -13.75 15.13
C SER A 89 4.18 -13.92 13.65
N VAL A 90 3.56 -13.06 12.84
CA VAL A 90 3.74 -12.98 11.38
C VAL A 90 4.22 -11.56 11.04
N LEU A 91 5.34 -11.47 10.34
CA LEU A 91 5.89 -10.25 9.78
C LEU A 91 5.67 -10.24 8.26
N VAL A 92 5.16 -9.14 7.72
CA VAL A 92 5.01 -8.92 6.29
C VAL A 92 5.94 -7.78 5.87
N SER A 93 6.75 -8.00 4.85
CA SER A 93 7.70 -7.01 4.35
C SER A 93 7.86 -7.09 2.83
N LEU A 94 8.59 -6.12 2.27
CA LEU A 94 8.98 -6.08 0.86
C LEU A 94 10.50 -6.29 0.80
N PRO A 95 10.98 -7.48 0.40
CA PRO A 95 12.40 -7.81 0.47
C PRO A 95 13.25 -7.12 -0.61
N SER A 96 12.59 -6.60 -1.65
CA SER A 96 13.17 -5.70 -2.64
C SER A 96 12.14 -4.64 -3.03
N PRO A 97 12.56 -3.49 -3.60
CA PRO A 97 11.63 -2.45 -4.04
C PRO A 97 10.65 -2.99 -5.08
N PRO A 98 9.32 -2.97 -4.83
CA PRO A 98 8.33 -3.34 -5.83
C PRO A 98 8.12 -2.22 -6.85
N GLN A 99 7.58 -2.59 -8.01
CA GLN A 99 6.98 -1.63 -8.93
C GLN A 99 5.57 -1.29 -8.43
N ILE A 100 5.33 0.00 -8.17
CA ILE A 100 4.04 0.51 -7.70
C ILE A 100 3.63 1.70 -8.57
N SER A 101 2.39 1.70 -9.05
CA SER A 101 1.79 2.88 -9.68
C SER A 101 0.34 3.07 -9.25
N LEU A 102 -0.13 4.31 -9.25
CA LEU A 102 -1.50 4.72 -8.94
C LEU A 102 -1.92 5.84 -9.88
N ASP A 103 -3.19 5.86 -10.24
CA ASP A 103 -3.79 6.98 -10.97
C ASP A 103 -4.29 8.01 -9.96
N VAL A 104 -3.68 9.21 -9.95
CA VAL A 104 -4.03 10.27 -8.99
C VAL A 104 -4.59 11.48 -9.74
N SER A 105 -5.77 11.94 -9.31
CA SER A 105 -6.41 13.15 -9.82
C SER A 105 -6.87 14.08 -8.70
N VAL A 106 -6.85 15.38 -8.99
CA VAL A 106 -7.30 16.44 -8.07
C VAL A 106 -8.35 17.27 -8.82
N LEU A 107 -9.45 17.68 -8.17
CA LEU A 107 -10.41 18.56 -8.86
C LEU A 107 -9.71 19.87 -9.26
N GLY A 108 -9.59 20.07 -10.59
CA GLY A 108 -8.78 21.11 -11.23
C GLY A 108 -7.82 20.59 -12.32
N GLY A 109 -7.51 19.29 -12.37
CA GLY A 109 -6.64 18.67 -13.39
C GLY A 109 -5.69 17.60 -12.81
N GLU A 110 -4.66 17.22 -13.58
CA GLU A 110 -3.56 16.37 -13.09
C GLU A 110 -2.82 17.02 -11.91
N VAL A 111 -2.30 16.20 -10.98
CA VAL A 111 -1.51 16.64 -9.80
C VAL A 111 -0.37 17.59 -10.20
N THR A 112 0.21 17.39 -11.39
CA THR A 112 1.29 18.20 -11.99
C THR A 112 0.92 19.66 -12.25
N ARG A 113 -0.38 20.00 -12.29
CA ARG A 113 -0.89 21.37 -12.52
C ARG A 113 -1.27 22.11 -11.24
N VAL A 114 -1.25 21.44 -10.09
CA VAL A 114 -1.52 22.09 -8.81
C VAL A 114 -0.17 22.57 -8.23
N PRO A 115 0.07 23.90 -8.16
CA PRO A 115 1.41 24.46 -7.89
C PRO A 115 2.04 23.97 -6.59
N PHE A 116 1.22 23.61 -5.60
CA PHE A 116 1.66 23.18 -4.28
C PHE A 116 2.26 21.77 -4.23
N PHE A 117 1.91 20.87 -5.16
CA PHE A 117 2.48 19.51 -5.21
C PHE A 117 3.84 19.45 -5.93
N ARG A 118 4.28 20.53 -6.59
CA ARG A 118 5.59 20.57 -7.27
C ARG A 118 6.78 20.74 -6.31
N GLY A 119 6.54 21.17 -5.07
CA GLY A 119 7.60 21.35 -4.08
C GLY A 119 8.03 20.06 -3.37
N GLU A 120 7.35 18.94 -3.63
CA GLU A 120 7.57 17.65 -2.93
C GLU A 120 7.82 16.47 -3.91
N LEU A 121 8.09 16.76 -5.19
CA LEU A 121 8.55 15.78 -6.20
C LEU A 121 10.03 15.98 -6.52
#